data_AF-A0A9J8BQU4-F1
#
_entry.id   AF-A0A9J8BQU4-F1
#
_cell.length_a   1.000
_cell.length_b   1.000
_cell.length_c   1.000
_cell.angle_alpha   90.00
_cell.angle_beta   90.00
_cell.angle_gamma   90.00
#
_symmetry.space_group_name_H-M   'P 1'
#
loop_
_entity.id
_entity.type
_entity.pdbx_description
1 polymer ?
#
loop_
_entity_poly.entity_id
_entity_poly.type
_entity_poly.pdbx_seq_one_letter_code
_entity_poly.pdbx_strand_id
1 'polypeptide(L)'
;PWTSPGVLPLLLLSVSHCIDHLTTNGVRSGIRSLYGETYRLRFRSLTVPTGESVRETYNRIKGLYKRWMRPEMKNKEQLGETIILEQYLRVLRPDVRVWVKENQPLTGEGAARLAERYMAAHREPPRTTYQIYPTLGPS
;
A
#
# COMPACT_ATOMS: atom_id res chain seq x y z
N PRO A 1 12.54 -47.37 -16.24
CA PRO A 1 11.53 -47.03 -17.26
C PRO A 1 10.34 -46.27 -16.63
N TRP A 2 10.44 -44.94 -16.56
CA TRP A 2 9.29 -44.07 -16.28
C TRP A 2 9.42 -42.84 -17.18
N THR A 3 9.16 -43.07 -18.47
CA THR A 3 8.89 -42.00 -19.43
C THR A 3 7.39 -41.72 -19.38
N SER A 4 7.01 -40.61 -18.76
CA SER A 4 5.78 -39.88 -19.09
C SER A 4 5.98 -38.41 -18.69
N PRO A 5 6.42 -37.56 -19.63
CA PRO A 5 6.48 -36.13 -19.45
C PRO A 5 5.10 -35.54 -19.81
N GLY A 6 4.38 -35.02 -18.82
CA GLY A 6 3.27 -34.12 -19.13
C GLY A 6 2.06 -34.22 -18.23
N VAL A 7 2.18 -33.82 -16.95
CA VAL A 7 1.08 -33.11 -16.26
C VAL A 7 1.65 -32.19 -15.17
N LEU A 8 2.66 -31.38 -15.46
CA LEU A 8 3.00 -30.24 -14.59
C LEU A 8 3.55 -29.11 -15.47
N PRO A 9 2.67 -28.35 -16.15
CA PRO A 9 2.77 -26.89 -15.96
C PRO A 9 1.46 -26.16 -16.27
N LEU A 10 0.61 -25.92 -15.28
CA LEU A 10 -0.40 -24.85 -15.38
C LEU A 10 -0.40 -23.95 -14.13
N LEU A 11 -0.06 -24.49 -12.96
CA LEU A 11 0.09 -23.67 -11.75
C LEU A 11 1.42 -22.89 -11.72
N LEU A 12 2.51 -23.44 -12.25
CA LEU A 12 3.80 -22.73 -12.31
C LEU A 12 3.83 -21.64 -13.39
N LEU A 13 3.10 -21.82 -14.49
CA LEU A 13 2.96 -20.78 -15.53
C LEU A 13 2.11 -19.61 -15.02
N SER A 14 1.07 -19.85 -14.22
CA SER A 14 0.29 -18.76 -13.61
C SER A 14 1.11 -17.96 -12.60
N VAL A 15 1.93 -18.61 -11.77
CA VAL A 15 2.77 -17.92 -10.79
C VAL A 15 3.91 -17.16 -11.47
N SER A 16 4.55 -17.73 -12.51
CA SER A 16 5.60 -17.03 -13.27
C SER A 16 5.06 -15.83 -14.04
N HIS A 17 3.90 -15.96 -14.69
CA HIS A 17 3.26 -14.82 -15.36
C HIS A 17 2.80 -13.75 -14.36
N CYS A 18 2.33 -14.15 -13.17
CA CYS A 18 2.02 -13.22 -12.08
C CYS A 18 3.28 -12.51 -11.57
N ILE A 19 4.40 -13.21 -11.40
CA ILE A 19 5.66 -12.62 -10.96
C ILE A 19 6.16 -11.62 -12.00
N ASP A 20 6.24 -11.97 -13.28
CA ASP A 20 6.74 -11.06 -14.34
C ASP A 20 5.84 -9.82 -14.55
N HIS A 21 4.52 -9.99 -14.44
CA HIS A 21 3.56 -8.88 -14.49
C HIS A 21 3.65 -7.98 -13.24
N LEU A 22 3.97 -8.54 -12.07
CA LEU A 22 4.24 -7.79 -10.84
C LEU A 22 5.57 -7.03 -10.92
N THR A 23 6.61 -7.56 -11.55
CA THR A 23 7.92 -6.89 -11.66
C THR A 23 7.86 -5.70 -12.63
N THR A 24 7.24 -5.87 -13.79
CA THR A 24 7.20 -4.82 -14.83
C THR A 24 6.20 -3.71 -14.47
N ASN A 25 5.04 -4.04 -13.92
CA ASN A 25 4.10 -3.05 -13.40
C ASN A 25 4.55 -2.46 -12.07
N GLY A 26 5.21 -3.25 -11.21
CA GLY A 26 5.74 -2.82 -9.92
C GLY A 26 6.87 -1.79 -10.04
N VAL A 27 7.73 -1.90 -11.06
CA VAL A 27 8.78 -0.91 -11.33
C VAL A 27 8.18 0.39 -11.89
N ARG A 28 7.27 0.32 -12.88
CA ARG A 28 6.62 1.52 -13.47
C ARG A 28 5.68 2.22 -12.47
N SER A 29 4.98 1.46 -11.62
CA SER A 29 4.13 1.98 -10.55
C SER A 29 4.95 2.50 -9.37
N GLY A 30 6.08 1.84 -9.05
CA GLY A 30 6.99 2.26 -7.98
C GLY A 30 7.62 3.62 -8.23
N ILE A 31 8.05 3.91 -9.47
CA ILE A 31 8.56 5.22 -9.86
C ILE A 31 7.48 6.31 -9.76
N ARG A 32 6.23 5.99 -10.15
CA ARG A 32 5.09 6.92 -10.05
C ARG A 32 4.70 7.22 -8.60
N SER A 33 4.76 6.20 -7.73
CA SER A 33 4.49 6.29 -6.30
C SER A 33 5.57 7.13 -5.59
N LEU A 34 6.85 6.87 -5.88
CA LEU A 34 7.98 7.59 -5.28
C LEU A 34 8.02 9.07 -5.70
N TYR A 35 7.70 9.36 -6.96
CA TYR A 35 7.63 10.73 -7.48
C TYR A 35 6.52 11.53 -6.79
N GLY A 36 5.29 10.97 -6.71
CA GLY A 36 4.16 11.63 -6.05
C GLY A 36 4.37 11.86 -4.54
N GLU A 37 4.91 10.85 -3.85
CA GLU A 37 5.17 10.92 -2.40
C GLU A 37 6.21 12.00 -2.06
N THR A 38 7.23 12.19 -2.90
CA THR A 38 8.24 13.24 -2.70
C THR A 38 7.63 14.64 -2.72
N TYR A 39 6.75 14.94 -3.67
CA TYR A 39 6.08 16.25 -3.72
C TYR A 39 5.05 16.42 -2.62
N ARG A 40 4.36 15.35 -2.22
CA ARG A 40 3.47 15.37 -1.05
C ARG A 40 4.23 15.79 0.20
N LEU A 41 5.38 15.17 0.47
CA LEU A 41 6.19 15.48 1.63
C LEU A 41 6.63 16.95 1.58
N ARG A 42 7.19 17.42 0.46
CA ARG A 42 7.58 18.82 0.29
C ARG A 42 6.42 19.81 0.44
N PHE A 43 5.22 19.43 0.01
CA PHE A 43 4.01 20.24 0.16
C PHE A 43 3.60 20.35 1.64
N ARG A 44 3.65 19.25 2.39
CA ARG A 44 3.27 19.20 3.81
C ARG A 44 4.34 19.78 4.74
N SER A 45 5.62 19.67 4.38
CA SER A 45 6.77 20.15 5.15
C SER A 45 7.34 21.45 4.58
N LEU A 46 6.51 22.28 3.94
CA LEU A 46 6.96 23.50 3.29
C LEU A 46 7.54 24.48 4.33
N THR A 47 8.78 24.89 4.12
CA THR A 47 9.41 26.01 4.84
C THR A 47 9.52 27.19 3.89
N VAL A 48 9.29 28.40 4.38
CA VAL A 48 9.47 29.65 3.61
C VAL A 48 10.92 30.12 3.80
N PRO A 49 11.74 30.14 2.74
CA PRO A 49 13.09 30.68 2.82
C PRO A 49 13.07 32.16 3.18
N THR A 50 14.08 32.58 3.95
CA THR A 50 14.29 33.99 4.27
C THR A 50 14.45 34.80 2.99
N GLY A 51 13.66 35.86 2.84
CA GLY A 51 13.69 36.74 1.67
C GLY A 51 12.79 36.30 0.50
N GLU A 52 12.11 35.15 0.57
CA GLU A 52 11.09 34.77 -0.42
C GLU A 52 9.87 35.70 -0.27
N SER A 53 9.42 36.31 -1.38
CA SER A 53 8.21 37.13 -1.37
C SER A 53 6.95 36.27 -1.16
N VAL A 54 5.86 36.91 -0.72
CA VAL A 54 4.55 36.24 -0.56
C VAL A 54 4.08 35.63 -1.89
N ARG A 55 4.35 36.30 -3.02
CA ARG A 55 3.95 35.81 -4.35
C ARG A 55 4.75 34.60 -4.79
N GLU A 56 6.06 34.59 -4.53
CA GLU A 56 6.93 33.44 -4.81
C GLU A 56 6.54 32.23 -3.96
N THR A 57 6.27 32.46 -2.66
CA THR A 57 5.78 31.43 -1.74
C THR A 57 4.50 30.78 -2.27
N TYR A 58 3.51 31.58 -2.69
CA TYR A 58 2.27 31.07 -3.30
C TYR A 58 2.54 30.24 -4.55
N ASN A 59 3.38 30.74 -5.47
CA ASN A 59 3.72 30.03 -6.70
C ASN A 59 4.42 28.69 -6.42
N ARG A 60 5.28 28.63 -5.40
CA ARG A 60 5.95 27.40 -4.96
C ARG A 60 4.96 26.39 -4.40
N ILE A 61 4.04 26.82 -3.53
CA ILE A 61 2.93 25.98 -3.02
C ILE A 61 2.11 25.42 -4.18
N LYS A 62 1.69 26.28 -5.12
CA LYS A 62 0.91 25.90 -6.30
C LYS A 62 1.65 24.88 -7.18
N GLY A 63 2.96 25.05 -7.37
CA GLY A 63 3.80 24.12 -8.12
C GLY A 63 3.94 22.74 -7.46
N LEU A 64 4.05 22.71 -6.13
CA LEU A 64 4.07 21.46 -5.35
C LEU A 64 2.71 20.75 -5.42
N TYR A 65 1.60 21.48 -5.26
CA TYR A 65 0.26 20.93 -5.43
C TYR A 65 0.07 20.29 -6.80
N LYS A 66 0.43 20.99 -7.88
CA LYS A 66 0.30 20.45 -9.25
C LYS A 66 1.09 19.16 -9.45
N ARG A 67 2.33 19.09 -8.95
CA ARG A 67 3.18 17.89 -9.11
C ARG A 67 2.72 16.72 -8.24
N TRP A 68 2.23 16.99 -7.03
CA TRP A 68 1.68 15.95 -6.17
C TRP A 68 0.34 15.43 -6.69
N MET A 69 -0.60 16.34 -6.95
CA MET A 69 -1.99 16.00 -7.23
C MET A 69 -2.25 15.69 -8.71
N ARG A 70 -1.50 16.32 -9.63
CA ARG A 70 -1.67 16.23 -11.09
C ARG A 70 -3.13 16.49 -11.53
N PRO A 71 -3.71 17.64 -11.15
CA PRO A 71 -5.11 17.98 -11.44
C PRO A 71 -5.43 18.02 -12.94
N GLU A 72 -4.43 18.20 -13.81
CA GLU A 72 -4.59 18.15 -15.27
C GLU A 72 -4.90 16.73 -15.79
N MET A 73 -4.70 15.70 -14.98
CA MET A 73 -4.88 14.28 -15.34
C MET A 73 -5.89 13.55 -14.47
N LYS A 74 -6.46 14.22 -13.47
CA LYS A 74 -7.36 13.63 -12.49
C LYS A 74 -8.64 14.45 -12.36
N ASN A 75 -9.78 13.78 -12.29
CA ASN A 75 -11.03 14.42 -11.90
C ASN A 75 -11.06 14.70 -10.38
N LYS A 76 -12.10 15.40 -9.93
CA LYS A 76 -12.27 15.82 -8.53
C LYS A 76 -12.27 14.62 -7.58
N GLU A 77 -12.90 13.53 -7.98
CA GLU A 77 -13.04 12.31 -7.19
C GLU A 77 -11.68 11.62 -7.03
N GLN A 78 -10.90 11.51 -8.10
CA GLN A 78 -9.53 10.97 -8.09
C GLN A 78 -8.56 11.82 -7.27
N LEU A 79 -8.74 13.14 -7.25
CA LEU A 79 -8.02 14.03 -6.35
C LEU A 79 -8.39 13.73 -4.90
N GLY A 80 -9.69 13.56 -4.61
CA GLY A 80 -10.21 13.14 -3.32
C GLY A 80 -9.58 11.83 -2.84
N GLU A 81 -9.55 10.80 -3.69
CA GLU A 81 -8.93 9.50 -3.41
C GLU A 81 -7.45 9.61 -3.02
N THR A 82 -6.72 10.57 -3.60
CA THR A 82 -5.32 10.80 -3.24
C THR A 82 -5.18 11.29 -1.79
N ILE A 83 -6.08 12.16 -1.35
CA ILE A 83 -6.10 12.69 0.03
C ILE A 83 -6.62 11.62 1.01
N ILE A 84 -7.68 10.90 0.63
CA ILE A 84 -8.23 9.80 1.43
C ILE A 84 -7.16 8.74 1.68
N LEU A 85 -6.43 8.34 0.62
CA LEU A 85 -5.34 7.37 0.73
C LEU A 85 -4.22 7.89 1.64
N GLU A 86 -3.81 9.16 1.50
CA GLU A 86 -2.83 9.77 2.40
C GLU A 86 -3.28 9.63 3.87
N GLN A 87 -4.53 9.99 4.17
CA GLN A 87 -5.05 9.98 5.53
C GLN A 87 -5.23 8.54 6.06
N TYR A 88 -5.72 7.62 5.23
CA TYR A 88 -5.91 6.23 5.59
C TYR A 88 -4.56 5.59 5.98
N LEU A 89 -3.52 5.79 5.17
CA LEU A 89 -2.19 5.28 5.48
C LEU A 89 -1.63 5.85 6.79
N ARG A 90 -1.98 7.08 7.18
CA ARG A 90 -1.52 7.69 8.43
C ARG A 90 -2.15 7.10 9.69
N VAL A 91 -3.37 6.57 9.60
CA VAL A 91 -4.07 5.98 10.77
C VAL A 91 -3.77 4.50 10.96
N LEU A 92 -3.28 3.82 9.93
CA LEU A 92 -2.86 2.41 10.03
C LEU A 92 -1.68 2.24 10.99
N ARG A 93 -1.68 1.11 11.71
CA ARG A 93 -0.51 0.65 12.49
C ARG A 93 0.74 0.54 11.59
N PRO A 94 1.95 0.71 12.14
CA PRO A 94 3.18 0.74 11.34
C PRO A 94 3.40 -0.50 10.47
N ASP A 95 3.18 -1.69 11.02
CA ASP A 95 3.32 -2.98 10.34
C ASP A 95 2.35 -3.11 9.14
N VAL A 96 1.07 -2.84 9.37
CA VAL A 96 0.05 -2.86 8.32
C VAL A 96 0.35 -1.80 7.25
N ARG A 97 0.77 -0.60 7.67
CA ARG A 97 1.08 0.53 6.77
C ARG A 97 2.21 0.20 5.81
N VAL A 98 3.30 -0.40 6.31
CA VAL A 98 4.45 -0.78 5.48
C VAL A 98 3.99 -1.77 4.40
N TRP A 99 3.30 -2.84 4.82
CA TRP A 99 2.81 -3.86 3.89
C TRP A 99 1.83 -3.30 2.84
N VAL A 100 0.90 -2.43 3.26
CA VAL A 100 -0.04 -1.77 2.32
C VAL A 100 0.72 -0.87 1.34
N LYS A 101 1.73 -0.12 1.78
CA LYS A 101 2.53 0.75 0.89
C LYS A 101 3.34 -0.04 -0.15
N GLU A 102 3.90 -1.19 0.23
CA GLU A 102 4.62 -2.08 -0.68
C GLU A 102 3.73 -2.59 -1.82
N ASN A 103 2.44 -2.77 -1.55
CA ASN A 103 1.43 -3.18 -2.52
C ASN A 103 0.85 -2.00 -3.35
N GLN A 104 1.33 -0.77 -3.14
CA GLN A 104 1.07 0.43 -3.96
C GLN A 104 -0.40 0.66 -4.36
N PRO A 105 -1.34 0.78 -3.40
CA PRO A 105 -2.75 1.07 -3.69
C PRO A 105 -2.91 2.41 -4.41
N LEU A 106 -3.89 2.46 -5.34
CA LEU A 106 -4.24 3.68 -6.06
C LEU A 106 -5.40 4.46 -5.41
N THR A 107 -6.18 3.81 -4.55
CA THR A 107 -7.38 4.34 -3.90
C THR A 107 -7.40 3.97 -2.42
N GLY A 108 -8.16 4.72 -1.62
CA GLY A 108 -8.37 4.41 -0.20
C GLY A 108 -9.02 3.04 0.00
N GLU A 109 -10.03 2.72 -0.81
CA GLU A 109 -10.69 1.41 -0.81
C GLU A 109 -9.71 0.27 -1.13
N GLY A 110 -8.84 0.46 -2.13
CA GLY A 110 -7.80 -0.53 -2.47
C GLY A 110 -6.83 -0.76 -1.30
N ALA A 111 -6.47 0.29 -0.58
CA ALA A 111 -5.65 0.20 0.62
C ALA A 111 -6.37 -0.52 1.77
N ALA A 112 -7.68 -0.30 1.94
CA ALA A 112 -8.47 -0.97 2.97
C ALA A 112 -8.55 -2.47 2.75
N ARG A 113 -8.86 -2.90 1.53
CA ARG A 113 -8.87 -4.33 1.17
C ARG A 113 -7.50 -5.00 1.38
N LEU A 114 -6.40 -4.28 1.12
CA LEU A 114 -5.06 -4.75 1.41
C LEU A 114 -4.83 -4.90 2.93
N ALA A 115 -5.21 -3.90 3.72
CA ALA A 115 -5.10 -3.94 5.17
C ALA A 115 -5.89 -5.11 5.77
N GLU A 116 -7.11 -5.36 5.31
CA GLU A 116 -7.94 -6.49 5.73
C GLU A 116 -7.27 -7.84 5.45
N ARG A 117 -6.69 -8.02 4.26
CA ARG A 117 -5.94 -9.23 3.90
C ARG A 117 -4.75 -9.45 4.82
N TYR A 118 -3.99 -8.40 5.12
CA TYR A 118 -2.87 -8.48 6.06
C TYR A 118 -3.34 -8.89 7.46
N MET A 119 -4.40 -8.25 7.96
CA MET A 119 -4.95 -8.55 9.29
C MET A 119 -5.50 -9.97 9.38
N ALA A 120 -6.18 -10.46 8.34
CA ALA A 120 -6.70 -11.82 8.31
C ALA A 120 -5.58 -12.87 8.36
N ALA A 121 -4.47 -12.63 7.65
CA ALA A 121 -3.30 -13.51 7.64
C ALA A 121 -2.52 -13.50 8.98
N HIS A 122 -2.61 -12.41 9.74
CA HIS A 122 -1.89 -12.22 11.02
C HIS A 122 -2.81 -12.33 12.25
N ARG A 123 -4.03 -12.85 12.10
CA ARG A 123 -4.83 -13.26 13.26
C ARG A 123 -4.15 -14.47 13.89
N GLU A 124 -3.69 -14.35 15.13
CA GLU A 124 -3.35 -15.52 15.94
C GLU A 124 -4.59 -16.43 16.00
N PRO A 125 -4.45 -17.76 15.80
CA PRO A 125 -5.55 -18.67 16.09
C PRO A 125 -5.98 -18.47 17.55
N PRO A 126 -7.26 -18.66 17.90
CA PRO A 126 -7.70 -18.55 19.29
C PRO A 126 -6.77 -19.41 20.15
N ARG A 127 -6.12 -18.79 21.15
CA ARG A 127 -5.35 -19.55 22.13
C ARG A 127 -6.30 -20.56 22.73
N THR A 128 -6.17 -21.81 22.32
CA THR A 128 -6.89 -22.92 22.92
C THR A 128 -6.33 -23.02 24.34
N THR A 129 -6.96 -22.33 25.30
CA THR A 129 -6.79 -22.66 26.69
C THR A 129 -7.38 -24.06 26.84
N TYR A 130 -6.51 -25.06 26.70
CA TYR A 130 -6.78 -26.39 27.21
C TYR A 130 -7.05 -26.21 28.70
N GLN A 131 -8.34 -26.15 29.06
CA GLN A 131 -8.77 -26.30 30.43
C GLN A 131 -8.33 -27.70 30.85
N ILE A 132 -7.27 -27.77 31.65
CA ILE A 132 -6.88 -28.94 32.41
C ILE A 132 -8.03 -29.21 33.39
N TYR A 133 -8.92 -30.15 33.07
CA TYR A 133 -9.79 -30.72 34.09
C TYR A 133 -8.95 -31.72 34.90
N PRO A 134 -8.83 -31.58 36.23
CA PRO A 134 -8.21 -32.61 37.04
C PRO A 134 -9.10 -33.85 36.98
N THR A 135 -8.54 -34.96 36.51
CA THR A 135 -9.18 -36.28 36.52
C THR A 135 -9.47 -36.68 37.96
N LEU A 136 -10.74 -36.67 38.36
CA LEU A 136 -11.23 -37.41 39.52
C LEU A 136 -11.13 -38.91 39.20
N GLY A 137 -10.17 -39.60 39.81
CA GLY A 137 -10.09 -41.06 39.79
C GLY A 137 -11.20 -41.67 40.65
N PRO A 138 -11.71 -42.89 40.33
CA PRO A 138 -12.80 -43.50 41.07
C PRO A 138 -12.34 -43.97 42.46
N SER A 139 -13.25 -43.86 43.43
CA SER A 139 -13.13 -44.29 44.84
C SER A 139 -13.04 -45.81 45.00
#